data_AF-A0A821WV30-F1
#
_entry.id   AF-A0A821WV30-F1
#
_cell.length_a   1.000
_cell.length_b   1.000
_cell.length_c   1.000
_cell.angle_alpha   90.00
_cell.angle_beta   90.00
_cell.angle_gamma   90.00
#
_symmetry.space_group_name_H-M   'P 1'
#
loop_
_entity.id
_entity.type
_entity.pdbx_description
1 polymer ?
#
loop_
_entity_poly.entity_id
_entity_poly.type
_entity_poly.pdbx_seq_one_letter_code
_entity_poly.pdbx_strand_id
1 'polypeptide(L)' 'MRMTSDIESQSFEIGKRKRIALVAHDNKKGELLEWVKRNRDQLLKHELHATGTTGSLIESILCIPI' A
#
# COMPACT_ATOMS: atom_id res chain seq x y z
N MET A 1 -1.91 -14.41 39.71
CA MET A 1 -1.60 -13.01 39.36
C MET A 1 -0.27 -13.00 38.60
N ARG A 2 -0.29 -13.06 37.26
CA ARG A 2 0.90 -12.78 36.45
C ARG A 2 0.66 -11.42 35.81
N MET A 3 1.53 -10.50 36.20
CA MET A 3 1.57 -9.11 35.77
C MET A 3 1.50 -9.04 34.25
N THR A 4 0.59 -8.23 33.75
CA THR A 4 0.62 -7.74 32.38
C THR A 4 1.95 -7.03 32.20
N SER A 5 2.90 -7.68 31.52
CA SER A 5 4.14 -7.04 31.08
C SER A 5 3.76 -5.91 30.14
N ASP A 6 3.97 -4.68 30.61
CA ASP A 6 3.82 -3.45 29.86
C ASP A 6 4.59 -3.58 28.54
N ILE A 7 3.89 -3.58 27.42
CA ILE A 7 4.51 -3.54 26.10
C ILE A 7 4.99 -2.10 25.90
N GLU A 8 6.28 -1.86 26.12
CA GLU A 8 6.92 -0.60 25.75
C GLU A 8 6.84 -0.41 24.23
N SER A 9 6.22 0.70 23.81
CA SER A 9 6.06 1.03 22.38
C SER A 9 7.39 1.54 21.81
N GLN A 10 8.07 0.74 21.00
CA GLN A 10 9.20 1.21 20.20
C GLN A 10 8.69 1.95 18.94
N SER A 11 9.25 3.13 18.67
CA SER A 11 8.98 3.91 17.47
C SER A 11 10.05 3.63 16.40
N PHE A 12 9.61 3.38 15.17
CA PHE A 12 10.49 3.16 14.02
C PHE A 12 10.34 4.31 13.02
N GLU A 13 11.45 4.91 12.60
CA GLU A 13 11.42 5.93 11.57
C GLU A 13 11.23 5.31 10.19
N ILE A 14 10.20 5.75 9.48
CA ILE A 14 9.94 5.35 8.09
C ILE A 14 10.66 6.33 7.16
N GLY A 15 11.48 5.80 6.25
CA GLY A 15 12.20 6.61 5.26
C GLY A 15 11.28 7.38 4.30
N LYS A 16 11.83 8.43 3.66
CA LYS A 16 11.07 9.30 2.72
C LYS A 16 10.43 8.52 1.57
N ARG A 17 11.12 7.51 1.03
CA ARG A 17 10.59 6.56 0.03
C ARG A 17 10.03 5.34 0.76
N LYS A 18 8.72 5.11 0.60
CA LYS A 18 8.00 4.02 1.27
C LYS A 18 7.87 2.81 0.34
N ARG A 19 7.73 1.63 0.95
CA ARG A 19 7.24 0.41 0.30
C ARG A 19 5.78 0.22 0.68
N ILE A 20 4.88 0.27 -0.29
CA ILE A 20 3.44 0.35 -0.06
C ILE A 20 2.76 -0.86 -0.71
N ALA A 21 2.15 -1.71 0.10
CA ALA A 21 1.34 -2.82 -0.38
C ALA A 21 -0.12 -2.37 -0.58
N LEU A 22 -0.65 -2.56 -1.79
CA LEU A 22 -2.02 -2.24 -2.18
C LEU A 22 -2.82 -3.54 -2.37
N VAL A 23 -3.87 -3.71 -1.57
CA VAL A 23 -4.72 -4.91 -1.56
C VAL A 23 -6.18 -4.47 -1.53
N ALA A 24 -7.00 -5.08 -2.39
CA ALA A 24 -8.45 -4.86 -2.39
C ALA A 24 -9.24 -6.15 -2.67
N HIS A 25 -10.33 -6.32 -1.94
CA HIS A 25 -11.39 -7.26 -2.31
C HIS A 25 -12.01 -6.88 -3.66
N ASP A 26 -12.63 -7.82 -4.37
CA ASP A 26 -13.11 -7.63 -5.75
C ASP A 26 -14.04 -6.43 -5.90
N ASN A 27 -15.00 -6.28 -4.98
CA ASN A 27 -15.93 -5.15 -4.96
C ASN A 27 -15.28 -3.80 -4.63
N LYS A 28 -14.03 -3.78 -4.15
CA LYS A 28 -13.27 -2.58 -3.80
C LYS A 28 -12.16 -2.24 -4.78
N LYS A 29 -11.88 -3.11 -5.76
CA LYS A 29 -10.87 -2.85 -6.79
C LYS A 29 -11.19 -1.56 -7.55
N GLY A 30 -12.45 -1.34 -7.95
CA GLY A 30 -12.83 -0.10 -8.63
C GLY A 30 -12.51 1.17 -7.83
N GLU A 31 -12.88 1.20 -6.55
CA GLU A 31 -12.57 2.32 -5.65
C GLU A 31 -11.05 2.51 -5.46
N LEU A 32 -10.31 1.42 -5.29
CA LEU A 32 -8.85 1.45 -5.16
C LEU A 32 -8.20 2.03 -6.42
N LEU A 33 -8.65 1.62 -7.61
CA LEU A 33 -8.12 2.11 -8.88
C LEU A 33 -8.34 3.62 -9.05
N GLU A 34 -9.53 4.12 -8.72
CA GLU A 34 -9.81 5.56 -8.75
C GLU A 34 -8.96 6.33 -7.73
N TRP A 35 -8.73 5.76 -6.55
CA TRP A 35 -7.80 6.34 -5.58
C TRP A 35 -6.37 6.36 -6.11
N VAL A 36 -5.90 5.28 -6.72
CA VAL A 36 -4.56 5.19 -7.32
C VAL A 36 -4.37 6.23 -8.42
N LYS A 37 -5.36 6.41 -9.32
CA LYS A 37 -5.32 7.44 -10.37
C LYS A 37 -5.16 8.84 -9.78
N ARG A 38 -5.98 9.19 -8.78
CA ARG A 38 -5.93 10.51 -8.14
C ARG A 38 -4.61 10.77 -7.41
N ASN A 39 -3.95 9.72 -6.92
CA ASN A 39 -2.71 9.83 -6.16
C ASN A 39 -1.46 9.43 -6.95
N ARG A 40 -1.58 9.28 -8.28
CA ARG A 40 -0.53 8.77 -9.17
C ARG A 40 0.83 9.41 -8.90
N ASP A 41 0.92 10.73 -8.93
CA ASP A 41 2.20 11.44 -8.82
C ASP A 41 2.87 11.27 -7.45
N GLN A 42 2.10 10.99 -6.41
CA GLN A 42 2.64 10.70 -5.08
C GLN A 42 3.09 9.23 -5.00
N LEU A 43 2.28 8.32 -5.53
CA LEU A 43 2.56 6.88 -5.52
C LEU A 43 3.80 6.53 -6.36
N LEU A 44 4.03 7.22 -7.49
CA LEU A 44 5.21 7.04 -8.34
C LEU A 44 6.54 7.36 -7.64
N LYS A 45 6.52 8.11 -6.53
CA LYS A 45 7.73 8.41 -5.72
C LYS A 45 8.07 7.27 -4.76
N HIS A 46 7.24 6.23 -4.72
CA HIS A 46 7.32 5.12 -3.78
C HIS A 46 7.45 3.79 -4.52
N GLU A 47 7.84 2.76 -3.79
CA GLU A 47 7.82 1.39 -4.30
C GLU A 47 6.46 0.80 -3.96
N LEU A 48 5.72 0.38 -4.97
CA LEU A 48 4.40 -0.20 -4.83
C LEU A 48 4.51 -1.71 -4.96
N HIS A 49 3.68 -2.43 -4.21
CA HIS A 49 3.48 -3.85 -4.32
C HIS A 49 1.99 -4.13 -4.30
N ALA A 50 1.53 -5.17 -4.99
CA ALA A 50 0.12 -5.55 -4.95
C ALA A 50 -0.05 -7.06 -5.13
N THR A 51 -1.23 -7.57 -4.76
CA THR A 51 -1.54 -9.00 -4.92
C THR A 51 -2.22 -9.28 -6.25
N GLY A 52 -1.79 -10.36 -6.92
CA GLY A 52 -2.42 -10.98 -8.09
C GLY A 52 -3.18 -10.01 -9.01
N THR A 53 -4.51 -10.14 -9.05
CA THR A 53 -5.38 -9.34 -9.94
C THR A 53 -5.39 -7.85 -9.61
N THR A 54 -5.15 -7.45 -8.36
CA THR A 54 -5.06 -6.03 -7.98
C THR A 54 -3.83 -5.37 -8.60
N GLY A 55 -2.70 -6.09 -8.60
CA GLY A 55 -1.45 -5.61 -9.20
C GLY A 55 -1.60 -5.37 -10.69
N SER A 56 -2.07 -6.37 -11.44
CA SER A 56 -2.24 -6.26 -12.90
C SER A 56 -3.15 -5.09 -13.32
N LEU A 57 -4.19 -4.79 -12.54
CA LEU A 57 -5.06 -3.64 -12.81
C LEU A 57 -4.38 -2.30 -12.55
N ILE A 58 -3.59 -2.21 -11.48
CA ILE A 58 -2.84 -0.99 -11.15
C ILE A 58 -1.71 -0.74 -12.15
N GLU A 59 -0.98 -1.78 -12.56
CA GLU A 59 0.08 -1.69 -13.58
C GLU A 59 -0.48 -1.12 -14.89
N SER A 60 -1.63 -1.64 -15.32
CA SER A 60 -2.32 -1.18 -16.53
C SER A 60 -2.68 0.31 -16.48
N ILE A 61 -3.09 0.82 -15.31
CA ILE A 61 -3.50 2.21 -15.14
C ILE A 61 -2.32 3.16 -14.97
N LEU A 62 -1.29 2.75 -14.22
CA LEU A 62 -0.13 3.60 -13.95
C LEU A 62 0.92 3.54 -15.07
N CYS A 63 0.83 2.53 -15.94
CA CYS A 63 1.78 2.21 -17.00
C CYS A 63 3.21 1.98 -16.45
N ILE A 64 3.30 1.37 -15.27
CA ILE A 64 4.56 1.00 -14.60
C ILE A 64 4.42 -0.40 -13.99
N PRO A 65 5.52 -1.17 -13.90
CA PRO A 65 5.51 -2.44 -13.17
C PRO A 65 5.42 -2.21 -11.66
N ILE A 66 4.62 -3.00 -10.95
CA ILE A 66 4.47 -2.95 -9.48
C ILE A 66 4.39 -4.33 -8.82
#